data_AF-A0A1G7CGP9-F1
#
_entry.id   AF-A0A1G7CGP9-F1
#
_cell.length_a   1.000
_cell.length_b   1.000
_cell.length_c   1.000
_cell.angle_alpha   90.00
_cell.angle_beta   90.00
_cell.angle_gamma   90.00
#
_symmetry.space_group_name_H-M   'P 1'
#
loop_
_entity.id
_entity.type
_entity.pdbx_description
1 polymer ?
#
loop_
_entity_poly.entity_id
_entity_poly.type
_entity_poly.pdbx_seq_one_letter_code
_entity_poly.pdbx_strand_id
1 'polypeptide(L)'
;MRRAAAILLAGTLALTGCSDEPAEVTDGDVARIEGSLARGSELAWELTQAETRVAAMCMQDLGFTVHDRNLLHGMMIPNRFEGFASPYARIPTVEQAERFGFGHWVNATDTDAAQAMREDLDYLDFAGAELGWNDPAEHEEYVEWKDLGEEYQREWLIAFLGPERLAYQEALSHGQWDFDDLGFLPTHETVSRFYGGTGEALPEEIEPVEDPTAAEFAMALDFAECAEDAGLRDGAEEMWGRMYVEQLIDREAEVYVWEQEIEGYLANAQDHLAGD
;
A
#
# COMPACT_ATOMS: atom_id res chain seq x y z
N MET A 1 -36.63 36.73 7.60
CA MET A 1 -36.78 36.28 9.01
C MET A 1 -36.30 34.83 9.10
N ARG A 2 -35.01 34.62 9.36
CA ARG A 2 -34.42 33.28 9.52
C ARG A 2 -34.44 32.95 11.03
N ARG A 3 -35.18 31.91 11.42
CA ARG A 3 -35.24 31.42 12.80
C ARG A 3 -33.94 30.68 13.10
N ALA A 4 -33.14 31.24 14.00
CA ALA A 4 -31.99 30.57 14.60
C ALA A 4 -32.52 29.50 15.57
N ALA A 5 -32.36 28.23 15.20
CA ALA A 5 -32.56 27.10 16.11
C ALA A 5 -31.24 26.87 16.86
N ALA A 6 -31.16 27.37 18.08
CA ALA A 6 -30.09 27.05 19.02
C ALA A 6 -30.36 25.64 19.58
N ILE A 7 -29.60 24.65 19.10
CA ILE A 7 -29.60 23.30 19.68
C ILE A 7 -28.67 23.32 20.89
N LEU A 8 -29.27 23.25 22.07
CA LEU A 8 -28.61 23.02 23.36
C LEU A 8 -28.09 21.58 23.41
N LEU A 9 -26.86 21.35 22.94
CA LEU A 9 -26.08 20.14 23.25
C LEU A 9 -25.32 20.39 24.56
N ALA A 10 -26.06 20.31 25.66
CA ALA A 10 -25.51 20.41 27.00
C ALA A 10 -25.85 19.13 27.77
N GLY A 11 -24.83 18.34 28.06
CA GLY A 11 -24.81 17.49 29.26
C GLY A 11 -24.86 15.99 29.02
N THR A 12 -23.67 15.40 28.83
CA THR A 12 -23.23 14.14 29.46
C THR A 12 -21.71 13.97 29.28
N LEU A 13 -20.92 14.94 29.78
CA LEU A 13 -19.53 14.64 30.17
C LEU A 13 -19.59 13.89 31.50
N ALA A 14 -20.03 12.64 31.43
CA ALA A 14 -20.03 11.74 32.57
C ALA A 14 -18.57 11.39 32.89
N LEU A 15 -18.14 11.81 34.07
CA LEU A 15 -17.06 11.26 34.89
C LEU A 15 -16.46 9.94 34.34
N THR A 16 -15.52 10.04 33.40
CA THR A 16 -14.54 8.98 33.16
C THR A 16 -13.61 9.02 34.36
N GLY A 17 -13.95 8.24 35.39
CA GLY A 17 -13.06 8.03 36.51
C GLY A 17 -11.75 7.48 35.96
N CYS A 18 -10.64 8.18 36.23
CA CYS A 18 -9.30 7.69 35.95
C CYS A 18 -9.07 6.39 36.74
N SER A 19 -9.40 5.24 36.15
CA SER A 19 -8.75 4.00 36.54
C SER A 19 -7.34 4.07 35.96
N ASP A 20 -6.33 4.10 36.82
CA ASP A 20 -4.92 4.07 36.41
C ASP A 20 -4.52 2.72 35.75
N GLU A 21 -5.45 1.77 35.66
CA GLU A 21 -5.25 0.49 34.98
C GLU A 21 -5.70 0.62 33.50
N PRO A 22 -4.83 0.26 32.54
CA PRO A 22 -5.20 0.21 31.14
C PRO A 22 -6.38 -0.76 30.94
N ALA A 23 -7.30 -0.41 30.06
CA ALA A 23 -8.39 -1.31 29.69
C ALA A 23 -7.81 -2.60 29.08
N GLU A 24 -8.32 -3.76 29.52
CA GLU A 24 -7.96 -5.04 28.93
C GLU A 24 -8.53 -5.13 27.51
N VAL A 25 -7.65 -5.35 26.52
CA VAL A 25 -8.07 -5.52 25.11
C VAL A 25 -8.70 -6.89 24.93
N THR A 26 -9.98 -6.90 24.60
CA THR A 26 -10.73 -8.12 24.32
C THR A 26 -10.76 -8.44 22.82
N ASP A 27 -11.05 -9.70 22.45
CA ASP A 27 -11.24 -10.09 21.04
C ASP A 27 -12.36 -9.28 20.37
N GLY A 28 -13.36 -8.85 21.15
CA GLY A 28 -14.44 -7.99 20.70
C GLY A 28 -13.98 -6.56 20.39
N ASP A 29 -12.92 -6.07 21.02
CA ASP A 29 -12.33 -4.77 20.70
C ASP A 29 -11.49 -4.88 19.42
N VAL A 30 -10.74 -5.97 19.26
CA VAL A 30 -9.98 -6.23 18.03
C VAL A 30 -10.91 -6.27 16.82
N ALA A 31 -11.94 -7.12 16.85
CA ALA A 31 -12.88 -7.25 15.73
C ALA A 31 -13.61 -5.93 15.41
N ARG A 32 -13.92 -5.12 16.42
CA ARG A 32 -14.62 -3.84 16.25
C ARG A 32 -13.74 -2.77 15.61
N ILE A 33 -12.50 -2.61 16.11
CA ILE A 33 -11.54 -1.65 15.54
C ILE A 33 -11.12 -2.09 14.15
N GLU A 34 -10.79 -3.37 13.96
CA GLU A 34 -10.46 -3.92 12.64
C GLU A 34 -11.56 -3.64 11.62
N GLY A 35 -12.83 -3.91 11.97
CA GLY A 35 -13.96 -3.63 11.10
C GLY A 35 -14.13 -2.14 10.78
N SER A 36 -13.81 -1.25 11.71
CA SER A 36 -13.86 0.21 11.49
C SER A 36 -12.73 0.67 10.57
N LEU A 37 -11.52 0.15 10.76
CA LEU A 37 -10.37 0.43 9.90
C LEU A 37 -10.57 -0.10 8.47
N ALA A 38 -11.08 -1.33 8.33
CA ALA A 38 -11.37 -1.94 7.04
C ALA A 38 -12.39 -1.11 6.26
N ARG A 39 -13.51 -0.73 6.90
CA ARG A 39 -14.51 0.13 6.26
C ARG A 39 -13.97 1.51 5.93
N GLY A 40 -13.28 2.16 6.86
CA GLY A 40 -12.70 3.48 6.61
C GLY A 40 -11.67 3.44 5.48
N SER A 41 -10.91 2.35 5.35
CA SER A 41 -10.00 2.14 4.23
C SER A 41 -10.73 1.88 2.90
N GLU A 42 -11.85 1.16 2.91
CA GLU A 42 -12.69 0.97 1.72
C GLU A 42 -13.27 2.31 1.25
N LEU A 43 -13.78 3.12 2.18
CA LEU A 43 -14.25 4.48 1.89
C LEU A 43 -13.12 5.39 1.37
N ALA A 44 -11.93 5.32 1.97
CA ALA A 44 -10.76 6.07 1.50
C ALA A 44 -10.36 5.67 0.08
N TRP A 45 -10.43 4.37 -0.23
CA TRP A 45 -10.22 3.86 -1.58
C TRP A 45 -11.26 4.43 -2.55
N GLU A 46 -12.54 4.34 -2.22
CA GLU A 46 -13.61 4.86 -3.08
C GLU A 46 -13.48 6.36 -3.32
N LEU A 47 -13.15 7.13 -2.27
CA LEU A 47 -12.88 8.55 -2.36
C LEU A 47 -11.72 8.83 -3.31
N THR A 48 -10.61 8.12 -3.14
CA THR A 48 -9.43 8.26 -4.00
C THR A 48 -9.79 8.01 -5.48
N GLN A 49 -10.56 6.95 -5.77
CA GLN A 49 -11.05 6.67 -7.11
C GLN A 49 -11.97 7.76 -7.66
N ALA A 50 -12.83 8.34 -6.82
CA ALA A 50 -13.69 9.46 -7.20
C ALA A 50 -12.85 10.72 -7.51
N GLU A 51 -11.88 11.06 -6.67
CA GLU A 51 -10.95 12.17 -6.87
C GLU A 51 -10.17 12.04 -8.18
N THR A 52 -9.69 10.85 -8.52
CA THR A 52 -9.01 10.63 -9.80
C THR A 52 -9.92 10.81 -11.01
N ARG A 53 -11.20 10.44 -10.92
CA ARG A 53 -12.16 10.73 -11.99
C ARG A 53 -12.39 12.23 -12.14
N VAL A 54 -12.53 12.95 -11.03
CA VAL A 54 -12.67 14.41 -11.04
C VAL A 54 -11.42 15.07 -11.64
N ALA A 55 -10.23 14.68 -11.19
CA ALA A 55 -8.97 15.19 -11.71
C ALA A 55 -8.81 14.90 -13.21
N ALA A 56 -9.13 13.68 -13.65
CA ALA A 56 -9.11 13.29 -15.06
C ALA A 56 -10.05 14.17 -15.90
N MET A 57 -11.28 14.42 -15.43
CA MET A 57 -12.22 15.32 -16.11
C MET A 57 -11.65 16.75 -16.19
N CYS A 58 -11.11 17.29 -15.09
CA CYS A 58 -10.49 18.61 -15.11
C CYS A 58 -9.32 18.70 -16.08
N MET A 59 -8.46 17.68 -16.14
CA MET A 59 -7.33 17.64 -17.07
C MET A 59 -7.81 17.59 -18.54
N GLN A 60 -8.87 16.83 -18.82
CA GLN A 60 -9.50 16.78 -20.14
C GLN A 60 -10.13 18.11 -20.54
N ASP A 61 -10.79 18.80 -19.61
CA ASP A 61 -11.36 20.14 -19.84
C ASP A 61 -10.28 21.20 -20.13
N LEU A 62 -9.08 21.01 -19.59
CA LEU A 62 -7.89 21.82 -19.90
C LEU A 62 -7.21 21.41 -21.22
N GLY A 63 -7.70 20.37 -21.90
CA GLY A 63 -7.19 19.89 -23.19
C GLY A 63 -6.04 18.89 -23.08
N PHE A 64 -5.74 18.37 -21.88
CA PHE A 64 -4.75 17.31 -21.69
C PHE A 64 -5.37 15.93 -21.88
N THR A 65 -4.57 15.00 -22.38
CA THR A 65 -4.89 13.57 -22.32
C THR A 65 -4.53 13.04 -20.93
N VAL A 66 -5.35 12.14 -20.40
CA VAL A 66 -5.06 11.40 -19.17
C VAL A 66 -4.39 10.11 -19.58
N HIS A 67 -3.10 9.99 -19.25
CA HIS A 67 -2.26 8.88 -19.71
C HIS A 67 -2.24 7.75 -18.68
N ASP A 68 -1.77 8.02 -17.47
CA ASP A 68 -1.71 7.08 -16.35
C ASP A 68 -2.51 7.64 -15.15
N ARG A 69 -3.48 6.87 -14.66
CA ARG A 69 -4.31 7.28 -13.51
C ARG A 69 -3.54 7.29 -12.19
N ASN A 70 -2.48 6.51 -12.07
CA ASN A 70 -1.64 6.49 -10.88
C ASN A 70 -0.83 7.78 -10.71
N LEU A 71 -0.52 8.47 -11.80
CA LEU A 71 0.06 9.82 -11.72
C LEU A 71 -0.88 10.81 -11.01
N LEU A 72 -2.20 10.62 -11.13
CA LEU A 72 -3.20 11.44 -10.43
C LEU A 72 -3.27 11.11 -8.93
N HIS A 73 -2.77 9.95 -8.52
CA HIS A 73 -2.63 9.53 -7.12
C HIS A 73 -1.24 9.83 -6.53
N GLY A 74 -0.35 10.49 -7.29
CA GLY A 74 1.03 10.69 -6.88
C GLY A 74 1.83 9.39 -6.81
N MET A 75 1.50 8.41 -7.67
CA MET A 75 2.11 7.08 -7.76
C MET A 75 1.95 6.22 -6.50
N MET A 76 1.07 6.61 -5.58
CA MET A 76 0.71 5.82 -4.42
C MET A 76 -0.76 5.47 -4.51
N ILE A 77 -1.04 4.22 -4.83
CA ILE A 77 -2.37 3.67 -4.60
C ILE A 77 -2.54 3.52 -3.08
N PRO A 78 -3.58 4.10 -2.45
CA PRO A 78 -3.81 3.89 -1.03
C PRO A 78 -3.99 2.38 -0.80
N ASN A 79 -3.15 1.80 0.04
CA ASN A 79 -3.33 0.40 0.43
C ASN A 79 -4.72 0.23 1.05
N ARG A 80 -5.45 -0.77 0.59
CA ARG A 80 -6.64 -1.22 1.29
C ARG A 80 -6.21 -1.93 2.57
N PHE A 81 -6.76 -1.51 3.70
CA PHE A 81 -6.64 -2.25 4.94
C PHE A 81 -7.57 -3.46 4.83
N GLU A 82 -6.98 -4.61 4.53
CA GLU A 82 -7.70 -5.89 4.44
C GLU A 82 -7.68 -6.68 5.75
N GLY A 83 -7.13 -6.08 6.81
CA GLY A 83 -7.02 -6.64 8.15
C GLY A 83 -5.66 -6.35 8.77
N PHE A 84 -5.45 -6.85 9.99
CA PHE A 84 -4.16 -6.77 10.68
C PHE A 84 -3.17 -7.83 10.16
N ALA A 85 -2.93 -7.86 8.85
CA ALA A 85 -1.91 -8.70 8.26
C ALA A 85 -0.57 -8.37 8.91
N SER A 86 -0.02 -9.36 9.62
CA SER A 86 1.28 -9.25 10.26
C SER A 86 2.35 -9.03 9.19
N PRO A 87 3.40 -8.22 9.43
CA PRO A 87 4.54 -8.19 8.53
C PRO A 87 5.19 -9.58 8.34
N TYR A 88 4.97 -10.50 9.29
CA TYR A 88 5.42 -11.89 9.19
C TYR A 88 4.50 -12.79 8.37
N ALA A 89 3.26 -12.37 8.05
CA ALA A 89 2.40 -13.09 7.12
C ALA A 89 3.05 -13.17 5.73
N ARG A 90 3.89 -12.17 5.40
CA ARG A 90 4.63 -12.07 4.13
C ARG A 90 5.78 -13.03 3.93
N ILE A 91 6.14 -13.73 5.00
CA ILE A 91 7.07 -14.85 4.87
C ILE A 91 6.30 -15.95 4.14
N PRO A 92 6.84 -16.62 3.11
CA PRO A 92 6.18 -17.79 2.55
C PRO A 92 6.11 -18.94 3.58
N THR A 93 5.07 -19.77 3.53
CA THR A 93 5.09 -21.05 4.26
C THR A 93 6.15 -21.97 3.64
N VAL A 94 6.53 -23.05 4.33
CA VAL A 94 7.41 -24.08 3.75
C VAL A 94 6.81 -24.60 2.43
N GLU A 95 5.52 -24.90 2.41
CA GLU A 95 4.82 -25.35 1.19
C GLU A 95 4.84 -24.29 0.07
N GLN A 96 4.63 -23.02 0.39
CA GLN A 96 4.71 -21.93 -0.58
C GLN A 96 6.15 -21.73 -1.07
N ALA A 97 7.15 -21.80 -0.20
CA ALA A 97 8.55 -21.68 -0.56
C ALA A 97 9.01 -22.83 -1.47
N GLU A 98 8.58 -24.06 -1.19
CA GLU A 98 8.83 -25.23 -2.05
C GLU A 98 8.20 -25.09 -3.43
N ARG A 99 7.03 -24.43 -3.53
CA ARG A 99 6.28 -24.29 -4.79
C ARG A 99 6.67 -23.06 -5.60
N PHE A 100 6.92 -21.94 -4.94
CA PHE A 100 7.05 -20.62 -5.57
C PHE A 100 8.40 -19.94 -5.32
N GLY A 101 9.18 -20.38 -4.33
CA GLY A 101 10.34 -19.63 -3.84
C GLY A 101 9.89 -18.30 -3.22
N PHE A 102 10.56 -17.20 -3.57
CA PHE A 102 10.07 -15.84 -3.31
C PHE A 102 9.23 -15.28 -4.49
N GLY A 103 9.07 -16.05 -5.56
CA GLY A 103 8.35 -15.65 -6.79
C GLY A 103 9.14 -14.74 -7.72
N HIS A 104 10.37 -14.33 -7.39
CA HIS A 104 11.12 -13.36 -8.21
C HIS A 104 11.52 -13.96 -9.57
N TRP A 105 11.93 -15.24 -9.59
CA TRP A 105 12.24 -16.01 -10.79
C TRP A 105 11.13 -16.00 -11.85
N VAL A 106 9.86 -15.90 -11.43
CA VAL A 106 8.70 -15.88 -12.32
C VAL A 106 8.70 -14.62 -13.20
N ASN A 107 9.20 -13.50 -12.68
CA ASN A 107 9.29 -12.24 -13.43
C ASN A 107 10.68 -12.03 -14.03
N ALA A 108 11.72 -12.58 -13.42
CA ALA A 108 13.11 -12.39 -13.84
C ALA A 108 13.54 -13.30 -15.02
N THR A 109 12.76 -14.32 -15.35
CA THR A 109 13.08 -15.28 -16.41
C THR A 109 11.96 -15.41 -17.44
N ASP A 110 12.30 -15.81 -18.67
CA ASP A 110 11.32 -16.05 -19.75
C ASP A 110 11.26 -17.53 -20.14
N THR A 111 11.30 -18.41 -19.13
CA THR A 111 11.21 -19.86 -19.33
C THR A 111 9.74 -20.30 -19.46
N ASP A 112 9.47 -21.42 -20.13
CA ASP A 112 8.13 -22.01 -20.19
C ASP A 112 7.52 -22.23 -18.79
N ALA A 113 8.36 -22.56 -17.80
CA ALA A 113 7.95 -22.74 -16.41
C ALA A 113 7.52 -21.41 -15.77
N ALA A 114 8.25 -20.33 -16.02
CA ALA A 114 7.90 -19.00 -15.50
C ALA A 114 6.60 -18.50 -16.15
N GLN A 115 6.43 -18.71 -17.46
CA GLN A 115 5.19 -18.37 -18.16
C GLN A 115 4.00 -19.15 -17.62
N ALA A 116 4.14 -20.47 -17.42
CA ALA A 116 3.10 -21.28 -16.81
C ALA A 116 2.78 -20.83 -15.37
N MET A 117 3.79 -20.43 -14.59
CA MET A 117 3.58 -19.95 -13.22
C MET A 117 2.83 -18.62 -13.17
N ARG A 118 3.04 -17.71 -14.13
CA ARG A 118 2.25 -16.45 -14.23
C ARG A 118 0.76 -16.70 -14.48
N GLU A 119 0.39 -17.88 -14.96
CA GLU A 119 -0.99 -18.30 -15.18
C GLU A 119 -1.53 -19.21 -14.05
N ASP A 120 -0.69 -19.61 -13.09
CA ASP A 120 -1.08 -20.46 -11.96
C ASP A 120 -1.89 -19.64 -10.95
N LEU A 121 -3.11 -20.08 -10.67
CA LEU A 121 -4.04 -19.34 -9.80
C LEU A 121 -3.56 -19.27 -8.34
N ASP A 122 -2.86 -20.29 -7.85
CA ASP A 122 -2.37 -20.28 -6.47
C ASP A 122 -1.15 -19.37 -6.34
N TYR A 123 -0.31 -19.29 -7.39
CA TYR A 123 0.76 -18.30 -7.46
C TYR A 123 0.21 -16.87 -7.55
N LEU A 124 -0.84 -16.63 -8.35
CA LEU A 124 -1.47 -15.30 -8.45
C LEU A 124 -2.09 -14.85 -7.13
N ASP A 125 -2.69 -15.78 -6.38
CA ASP A 125 -3.17 -15.51 -5.02
C ASP A 125 -2.01 -15.14 -4.07
N PHE A 126 -0.94 -15.93 -4.08
CA PHE A 126 0.28 -15.66 -3.32
C PHE A 126 0.93 -14.31 -3.70
N ALA A 127 1.16 -14.06 -4.99
CA ALA A 127 1.81 -12.84 -5.47
C ALA A 127 0.93 -11.60 -5.26
N GLY A 128 -0.39 -11.73 -5.40
CA GLY A 128 -1.34 -10.66 -5.14
C GLY A 128 -1.36 -10.23 -3.68
N ALA A 129 -1.34 -11.21 -2.76
CA ALA A 129 -1.28 -10.94 -1.32
C ALA A 129 0.08 -10.38 -0.89
N GLU A 130 1.19 -10.90 -1.42
CA GLU A 130 2.51 -10.72 -0.82
C GLU A 130 3.48 -9.81 -1.58
N LEU A 131 3.42 -9.81 -2.92
CA LEU A 131 4.37 -9.08 -3.76
C LEU A 131 3.82 -7.74 -4.24
N GLY A 132 2.52 -7.51 -4.04
CA GLY A 132 1.81 -6.39 -4.64
C GLY A 132 1.58 -6.65 -6.13
N TRP A 133 0.33 -6.60 -6.57
CA TRP A 133 0.01 -6.69 -7.99
C TRP A 133 0.30 -5.35 -8.69
N ASN A 134 1.05 -5.39 -9.78
CA ASN A 134 1.26 -4.27 -10.69
C ASN A 134 0.57 -4.63 -12.02
N ASP A 135 -0.41 -3.82 -12.45
CA ASP A 135 -1.17 -4.08 -13.67
C ASP A 135 -0.29 -3.72 -14.89
N PRO A 136 0.00 -4.67 -15.81
CA PRO A 136 0.81 -4.38 -16.99
C PRO A 136 0.28 -3.23 -17.86
N ALA A 137 -1.03 -2.94 -17.84
CA ALA A 137 -1.60 -1.81 -18.55
C ALA A 137 -1.08 -0.45 -18.01
N GLU A 138 -0.79 -0.36 -16.71
CA GLU A 138 -0.21 0.84 -16.10
C GLU A 138 1.18 1.14 -16.65
N HIS A 139 1.95 0.10 -17.01
CA HIS A 139 3.26 0.27 -17.63
C HIS A 139 3.16 0.85 -19.04
N GLU A 140 2.23 0.37 -19.87
CA GLU A 140 2.02 0.89 -21.22
C GLU A 140 1.60 2.37 -21.18
N GLU A 141 0.62 2.71 -20.33
CA GLU A 141 0.15 4.08 -20.11
C GLU A 141 1.29 5.02 -19.64
N TYR A 142 2.13 4.56 -18.72
CA TYR A 142 3.30 5.31 -18.27
C TYR A 142 4.34 5.51 -19.38
N VAL A 143 4.61 4.48 -20.19
CA VAL A 143 5.55 4.59 -21.33
C VAL A 143 5.04 5.60 -22.37
N GLU A 144 3.74 5.57 -22.70
CA GLU A 144 3.12 6.55 -23.59
C GLU A 144 3.30 7.98 -23.05
N TRP A 145 3.07 8.21 -21.75
CA TRP A 145 3.31 9.51 -21.12
C TRP A 145 4.79 9.93 -21.19
N LYS A 146 5.72 8.98 -21.01
CA LYS A 146 7.16 9.21 -21.08
C LYS A 146 7.62 9.64 -22.48
N ASP A 147 6.98 9.13 -23.54
CA ASP A 147 7.33 9.41 -24.93
C ASP A 147 6.87 10.79 -25.44
N LEU A 148 5.98 11.47 -24.71
CA LEU A 148 5.50 12.83 -25.05
C LEU A 148 6.54 13.94 -24.81
N GLY A 149 7.65 13.62 -24.15
CA GLY A 149 8.76 14.53 -23.90
C GLY A 149 8.60 15.39 -22.64
N GLU A 150 9.74 15.90 -22.14
CA GLU A 150 9.84 16.59 -20.85
C GLU A 150 9.03 17.90 -20.78
N GLU A 151 8.91 18.62 -21.90
CA GLU A 151 8.14 19.87 -21.97
C GLU A 151 6.65 19.61 -21.72
N TYR A 152 6.06 18.65 -22.44
CA TYR A 152 4.67 18.25 -22.24
C TYR A 152 4.44 17.70 -20.83
N GLN A 153 5.34 16.85 -20.33
CA GLN A 153 5.26 16.29 -18.98
C GLN A 153 5.25 17.40 -17.92
N ARG A 154 6.10 18.42 -18.08
CA ARG A 154 6.15 19.56 -17.17
C ARG A 154 4.86 20.38 -17.23
N GLU A 155 4.36 20.70 -18.42
CA GLU A 155 3.09 21.43 -18.58
C GLU A 155 1.92 20.67 -17.94
N TRP A 156 1.86 19.36 -18.16
CA TRP A 156 0.87 18.47 -17.56
C TRP A 156 0.96 18.49 -16.03
N LEU A 157 2.17 18.34 -15.47
CA LEU A 157 2.38 18.36 -14.02
C LEU A 157 2.05 19.72 -13.39
N ILE A 158 2.37 20.83 -14.07
CA ILE A 158 1.99 22.18 -13.63
C ILE A 158 0.46 22.32 -13.62
N ALA A 159 -0.22 21.84 -14.66
CA ALA A 159 -1.67 21.90 -14.75
C ALA A 159 -2.34 21.07 -13.64
N PHE A 160 -1.82 19.88 -13.36
CA PHE A 160 -2.38 18.97 -12.36
C PHE A 160 -2.05 19.39 -10.91
N LEU A 161 -0.78 19.62 -10.60
CA LEU A 161 -0.32 19.87 -9.23
C LEU A 161 -0.36 21.35 -8.83
N GLY A 162 -0.29 22.25 -9.81
CA GLY A 162 0.04 23.65 -9.62
C GLY A 162 1.55 23.89 -9.51
N PRO A 163 2.02 25.12 -9.83
CA PRO A 163 3.44 25.43 -9.87
C PRO A 163 4.13 25.36 -8.50
N GLU A 164 3.45 25.73 -7.40
CA GLU A 164 4.07 25.65 -6.06
C GLU A 164 4.30 24.21 -5.60
N ARG A 165 3.32 23.32 -5.81
CA ARG A 165 3.44 21.91 -5.43
C ARG A 165 4.48 21.18 -6.28
N LEU A 166 4.52 21.45 -7.59
CA LEU A 166 5.55 20.89 -8.45
C LEU A 166 6.94 21.35 -8.00
N ALA A 167 7.15 22.63 -7.72
CA ALA A 167 8.43 23.13 -7.21
C ALA A 167 8.83 22.51 -5.86
N TYR A 168 7.85 22.27 -4.97
CA TYR A 168 8.08 21.56 -3.72
C TYR A 168 8.50 20.10 -3.96
N GLN A 169 7.81 19.37 -4.86
CA GLN A 169 8.19 18.00 -5.22
C GLN A 169 9.57 17.95 -5.88
N GLU A 170 9.89 18.85 -6.81
CA GLU A 170 11.22 18.95 -7.43
C GLU A 170 12.32 19.20 -6.37
N ALA A 171 12.04 20.04 -5.38
CA ALA A 171 12.97 20.29 -4.28
C ALA A 171 13.17 19.06 -3.37
N LEU A 172 12.12 18.27 -3.14
CA LEU A 172 12.20 16.99 -2.40
C LEU A 172 12.89 15.90 -3.20
N SER A 173 12.63 15.79 -4.51
CA SER A 173 13.25 14.81 -5.41
C SER A 173 14.76 15.04 -5.63
N HIS A 174 15.28 16.20 -5.19
CA HIS A 174 16.72 16.51 -5.14
C HIS A 174 17.33 16.38 -3.74
N GLY A 175 16.55 15.94 -2.74
CA GLY A 175 16.99 15.80 -1.35
C GLY A 175 16.61 14.42 -0.81
N GLN A 176 17.51 13.46 -1.04
CA GLN A 176 17.71 12.21 -0.33
C GLN A 176 16.68 11.90 0.77
N TRP A 177 15.78 10.96 0.47
CA TRP A 177 15.41 9.98 1.48
C TRP A 177 16.64 9.10 1.69
N ASP A 178 17.64 9.57 2.44
CA ASP A 178 18.70 8.69 2.96
C ASP A 178 18.04 7.83 4.04
N PHE A 179 17.62 6.65 3.63
CA PHE A 179 17.62 5.48 4.50
C PHE A 179 18.81 4.60 4.11
N ASP A 180 19.92 4.78 4.80
CA ASP A 180 21.02 3.83 5.00
C ASP A 180 21.38 3.87 6.53
N ASP A 181 21.99 2.91 7.21
CA ASP A 181 22.34 1.50 6.98
C ASP A 181 21.20 0.56 7.47
N LEU A 182 20.04 0.70 6.81
CA LEU A 182 18.95 -0.26 6.57
C LEU A 182 18.39 -1.07 7.76
N GLY A 183 17.43 -0.48 8.49
CA GLY A 183 16.55 -1.17 9.45
C GLY A 183 15.59 -2.22 8.86
N PHE A 184 15.86 -2.76 7.66
CA PHE A 184 15.16 -3.86 7.01
C PHE A 184 16.16 -4.72 6.23
N LEU A 185 15.91 -6.03 6.12
CA LEU A 185 16.75 -6.92 5.32
C LEU A 185 16.45 -6.69 3.84
N PRO A 186 17.44 -6.35 2.99
CA PRO A 186 17.27 -6.11 1.56
C PRO A 186 17.18 -7.45 0.80
N THR A 187 16.22 -8.29 1.20
CA THR A 187 16.03 -9.63 0.64
C THR A 187 15.65 -9.54 -0.83
N HIS A 188 14.80 -8.58 -1.21
CA HIS A 188 14.43 -8.33 -2.60
C HIS A 188 15.66 -7.94 -3.45
N GLU A 189 16.49 -7.00 -3.00
CA GLU A 189 17.70 -6.60 -3.73
C GLU A 189 18.72 -7.73 -3.82
N THR A 190 18.83 -8.56 -2.77
CA THR A 190 19.70 -9.74 -2.75
C THR A 190 19.23 -10.79 -3.76
N VAL A 191 17.94 -11.12 -3.78
CA VAL A 191 17.36 -12.08 -4.73
C VAL A 191 17.45 -11.54 -6.15
N SER A 192 17.19 -10.25 -6.38
CA SER A 192 17.30 -9.63 -7.71
C SER A 192 18.71 -9.73 -8.30
N ARG A 193 19.76 -9.71 -7.46
CA ARG A 193 21.14 -9.91 -7.92
C ARG A 193 21.41 -11.30 -8.47
N PHE A 194 20.69 -12.34 -8.01
CA PHE A 194 20.80 -13.68 -8.62
C PHE A 194 20.49 -13.62 -10.12
N TYR A 195 19.59 -12.73 -10.52
CA TYR A 195 19.14 -12.56 -11.89
C TYR A 195 19.83 -11.41 -12.64
N GLY A 196 20.93 -10.88 -12.10
CA GLY A 196 21.71 -9.82 -12.74
C GLY A 196 21.18 -8.41 -12.50
N GLY A 197 20.32 -8.20 -11.49
CA GLY A 197 19.89 -6.86 -11.06
C GLY A 197 21.05 -6.00 -10.55
N THR A 198 21.12 -4.74 -10.97
CA THR A 198 22.23 -3.81 -10.66
C THR A 198 21.92 -2.87 -9.49
N GLY A 199 21.41 -3.40 -8.37
CA GLY A 199 21.04 -2.57 -7.22
C GLY A 199 22.24 -1.77 -6.66
N GLU A 200 22.11 -0.44 -6.66
CA GLU A 200 23.17 0.53 -6.28
C GLU A 200 23.50 0.54 -4.77
N ALA A 201 22.68 -0.09 -3.92
CA ALA A 201 22.68 0.14 -2.47
C ALA A 201 23.33 -0.95 -1.60
N LEU A 202 23.91 -2.03 -2.14
CA LEU A 202 24.52 -3.09 -1.32
C LEU A 202 26.05 -3.18 -1.48
N PRO A 203 26.79 -3.30 -0.35
CA PRO A 203 28.24 -3.43 -0.36
C PRO A 203 28.70 -4.78 -0.95
N GLU A 204 29.84 -4.73 -1.65
CA GLU A 204 30.56 -5.84 -2.29
C GLU A 204 29.87 -6.59 -3.45
N GLU A 205 30.71 -7.07 -4.38
CA GLU A 205 30.35 -7.83 -5.57
C GLU A 205 29.92 -9.24 -5.12
N ILE A 206 28.63 -9.59 -5.27
CA ILE A 206 28.16 -10.95 -5.01
C ILE A 206 28.65 -11.83 -6.15
N GLU A 207 29.32 -12.95 -5.85
CA GLU A 207 29.71 -13.91 -6.88
C GLU A 207 28.47 -14.40 -7.63
N PRO A 208 28.50 -14.43 -8.98
CA PRO A 208 27.36 -14.89 -9.76
C PRO A 208 27.01 -16.33 -9.39
N VAL A 209 25.72 -16.57 -9.13
CA VAL A 209 25.20 -17.90 -8.82
C VAL A 209 24.99 -18.68 -10.11
N GLU A 210 25.44 -19.93 -10.17
CA GLU A 210 25.33 -20.77 -11.37
C GLU A 210 23.87 -21.07 -11.74
N ASP A 211 23.02 -21.31 -10.74
CA ASP A 211 21.58 -21.51 -10.90
C ASP A 211 20.83 -20.56 -9.94
N PRO A 212 20.43 -19.37 -10.43
CA PRO A 212 19.79 -18.36 -9.59
C PRO A 212 18.42 -18.81 -9.07
N THR A 213 17.68 -19.61 -9.83
CA THR A 213 16.38 -20.14 -9.42
C THR A 213 16.54 -21.17 -8.31
N ALA A 214 17.48 -22.11 -8.43
CA ALA A 214 17.73 -23.05 -7.34
C ALA A 214 18.17 -22.33 -6.05
N ALA A 215 18.96 -21.26 -6.14
CA ALA A 215 19.38 -20.48 -4.98
C ALA A 215 18.24 -19.67 -4.35
N GLU A 216 17.34 -19.08 -5.15
CA GLU A 216 16.14 -18.41 -4.64
C GLU A 216 15.26 -19.38 -3.83
N PHE A 217 14.97 -20.56 -4.38
CA PHE A 217 14.16 -21.57 -3.69
C PHE A 217 14.80 -22.07 -2.39
N ALA A 218 16.11 -22.34 -2.41
CA ALA A 218 16.83 -22.74 -1.21
C ALA A 218 16.76 -21.66 -0.12
N MET A 219 16.97 -20.40 -0.49
CA MET A 219 16.86 -19.27 0.45
C MET A 219 15.44 -19.10 0.98
N ALA A 220 14.42 -19.21 0.12
CA ALA A 220 13.02 -19.12 0.54
C ALA A 220 12.65 -20.23 1.53
N LEU A 221 13.11 -21.45 1.28
CA LEU A 221 12.89 -22.59 2.16
C LEU A 221 13.57 -22.40 3.53
N ASP A 222 14.85 -22.04 3.54
CA ASP A 222 15.59 -21.76 4.77
C ASP A 222 14.91 -20.65 5.60
N PHE A 223 14.37 -19.62 4.93
CA PHE A 223 13.67 -18.52 5.59
C PHE A 223 12.31 -18.95 6.14
N ALA A 224 11.55 -19.75 5.39
CA ALA A 224 10.25 -20.28 5.80
C ALA A 224 10.39 -21.22 7.02
N GLU A 225 11.35 -22.16 6.97
CA GLU A 225 11.65 -23.08 8.08
C GLU A 225 12.11 -22.30 9.32
N CYS A 226 13.00 -21.32 9.15
CA CYS A 226 13.45 -20.50 10.27
C CYS A 226 12.32 -19.69 10.91
N ALA A 227 11.40 -19.15 10.10
CA ALA A 227 10.25 -18.40 10.60
C ALA A 227 9.24 -19.30 11.34
N GLU A 228 9.03 -20.52 10.85
CA GLU A 228 8.21 -21.53 11.53
C GLU A 228 8.84 -21.94 12.88
N ASP A 229 10.13 -22.31 12.88
CA ASP A 229 10.86 -22.70 14.09
C ASP A 229 10.93 -21.58 15.14
N ALA A 230 11.01 -20.32 14.69
CA ALA A 230 11.01 -19.15 15.55
C ALA A 230 9.61 -18.75 16.05
N GLY A 231 8.54 -19.41 15.57
CA GLY A 231 7.16 -19.08 15.88
C GLY A 231 6.74 -17.71 15.33
N LEU A 232 7.42 -17.19 14.31
CA LEU A 232 7.10 -15.90 13.69
C LEU A 232 5.82 -15.95 12.86
N ARG A 233 5.34 -17.15 12.51
CA ARG A 233 4.06 -17.34 11.82
C ARG A 233 2.88 -17.53 12.78
N ASP A 234 3.08 -18.33 13.82
CA ASP A 234 2.00 -18.75 14.70
C ASP A 234 1.53 -17.59 15.59
N GLY A 235 0.26 -17.18 15.40
CA GLY A 235 -0.36 -16.12 16.19
C GLY A 235 0.21 -14.72 15.94
N ALA A 236 1.05 -14.56 14.92
CA ALA A 236 1.67 -13.26 14.61
C ALA A 236 0.64 -12.22 14.21
N GLU A 237 -0.37 -12.59 13.42
CA GLU A 237 -1.49 -11.71 13.06
C GLU A 237 -2.32 -11.32 14.30
N GLU A 238 -2.62 -12.28 15.18
CA GLU A 238 -3.37 -11.99 16.41
C GLU A 238 -2.61 -11.02 17.31
N MET A 239 -1.32 -11.28 17.57
CA MET A 239 -0.47 -10.40 18.37
C MET A 239 -0.33 -9.01 17.73
N TRP A 240 -0.16 -8.96 16.41
CA TRP A 240 -0.05 -7.72 15.67
C TRP A 240 -1.34 -6.90 15.74
N GLY A 241 -2.49 -7.53 15.53
CA GLY A 241 -3.79 -6.90 15.67
C GLY A 241 -4.04 -6.37 17.08
N ARG A 242 -3.71 -7.14 18.12
CA ARG A 242 -3.80 -6.68 19.51
C ARG A 242 -2.91 -5.46 19.77
N MET A 243 -1.66 -5.47 19.32
CA MET A 243 -0.74 -4.34 19.47
C MET A 243 -1.27 -3.06 18.81
N TYR A 244 -1.87 -3.16 17.62
CA TYR A 244 -2.50 -2.01 16.96
C TYR A 244 -3.74 -1.52 17.71
N VAL A 245 -4.57 -2.44 18.15
CA VAL A 245 -5.80 -2.15 18.90
C VAL A 245 -5.50 -1.46 20.22
N GLU A 246 -4.46 -1.89 20.95
CA GLU A 246 -4.00 -1.23 22.18
C GLU A 246 -3.66 0.25 21.93
N GLN A 247 -3.14 0.61 20.76
CA GLN A 247 -2.82 2.00 20.41
C GLN A 247 -4.03 2.83 19.95
N LEU A 248 -5.08 2.16 19.47
CA LEU A 248 -6.23 2.80 18.85
C LEU A 248 -7.48 2.82 19.72
N ILE A 249 -7.58 1.96 20.73
CA ILE A 249 -8.80 1.80 21.53
C ILE A 249 -9.20 3.09 22.24
N ASP A 250 -8.24 3.86 22.75
CA ASP A 250 -8.50 5.16 23.37
C ASP A 250 -8.89 6.25 22.36
N ARG A 251 -8.73 5.97 21.05
CA ARG A 251 -9.01 6.86 19.92
C ARG A 251 -10.16 6.35 19.05
N GLU A 252 -10.93 5.36 19.50
CA GLU A 252 -12.03 4.77 18.73
C GLU A 252 -13.02 5.83 18.20
N ALA A 253 -13.36 6.82 19.04
CA ALA A 253 -14.22 7.93 18.63
C ALA A 253 -13.61 8.80 17.51
N GLU A 254 -12.29 9.00 17.52
CA GLU A 254 -11.59 9.73 16.46
C GLU A 254 -11.59 8.94 15.15
N VAL A 255 -11.39 7.62 15.21
CA VAL A 255 -11.48 6.72 14.04
C VAL A 255 -12.87 6.80 13.42
N TYR A 256 -13.93 6.76 14.24
CA TYR A 256 -15.30 6.87 13.74
C TYR A 256 -15.61 8.25 13.15
N VAL A 257 -15.12 9.33 13.75
CA VAL A 257 -15.27 10.68 13.18
C VAL A 257 -14.57 10.78 11.83
N TRP A 258 -13.36 10.23 11.71
CA TRP A 258 -12.63 10.16 10.44
C TRP A 258 -13.39 9.37 9.37
N GLU A 259 -13.97 8.22 9.70
CA GLU A 259 -14.85 7.44 8.80
C GLU A 259 -15.98 8.33 8.24
N GLN A 260 -16.70 9.04 9.13
CA GLN A 260 -17.80 9.92 8.76
C GLN A 260 -17.37 11.12 7.91
N GLU A 261 -16.17 11.66 8.15
CA GLU A 261 -15.60 12.72 7.31
C GLU A 261 -15.32 12.23 5.89
N ILE A 262 -14.75 11.03 5.73
CA ILE A 262 -14.51 10.42 4.41
C ILE A 262 -15.82 10.15 3.69
N GLU A 263 -16.84 9.61 4.36
CA GLU A 263 -18.18 9.44 3.76
C GLU A 263 -18.72 10.76 3.21
N GLY A 264 -18.54 11.86 3.95
CA GLY A 264 -18.91 13.20 3.51
C GLY A 264 -18.13 13.66 2.27
N TYR A 265 -16.82 13.44 2.22
CA TYR A 265 -16.00 13.78 1.04
C TYR A 265 -16.38 12.95 -0.18
N LEU A 266 -16.61 11.65 0.01
CA LEU A 266 -17.02 10.75 -1.06
C LEU A 266 -18.37 11.17 -1.66
N ALA A 267 -19.35 11.47 -0.82
CA ALA A 267 -20.65 11.97 -1.26
C ALA A 267 -20.50 13.26 -2.10
N ASN A 268 -19.70 14.22 -1.64
CA ASN A 268 -19.45 15.45 -2.39
C ASN A 268 -18.79 15.19 -3.76
N ALA A 269 -17.82 14.27 -3.82
CA ALA A 269 -17.17 13.89 -5.07
C ALA A 269 -18.15 13.21 -6.04
N GLN A 270 -19.02 12.33 -5.53
CA GLN A 270 -20.05 11.67 -6.32
C GLN A 270 -21.08 12.67 -6.87
N ASP A 271 -21.54 13.62 -6.05
CA ASP A 271 -22.45 14.68 -6.47
C ASP A 271 -21.84 15.52 -7.61
N HIS A 272 -20.55 15.88 -7.49
CA HIS A 272 -19.83 16.59 -8.55
C HIS A 272 -19.75 15.78 -9.85
N LEU A 273 -19.42 14.48 -9.76
CA LEU A 273 -19.36 13.58 -10.91
C LEU A 273 -20.73 13.37 -11.57
N ALA A 274 -21.84 13.51 -10.82
CA ALA A 274 -23.20 13.43 -11.35
C ALA A 274 -23.64 14.70 -12.11
N GLY A 275 -22.91 15.82 -11.95
CA GLY A 275 -23.14 17.07 -12.68
C GLY A 275 -24.14 18.04 -12.04
N ASP A 276 -24.29 18.02 -10.71
CA ASP A 276 -25.11 18.97 -9.94
C ASP A 276 -24.38 20.26 -9.55
#